data_AF-A0A3A4PPR3-F1
#
_entry.id   AF-A0A3A4PPR3-F1
#
_cell.length_a   1.000
_cell.length_b   1.000
_cell.length_c   1.000
_cell.angle_alpha   90.00
_cell.angle_beta   90.00
_cell.angle_gamma   90.00
#
_symmetry.space_group_name_H-M   'P 1'
#
loop_
_entity.id
_entity.type
_entity.pdbx_description
1 polymer ?
#
loop_
_entity_poly.entity_id
_entity_poly.type
_entity_poly.pdbx_seq_one_letter_code
_entity_poly.pdbx_strand_id
1 'polypeptide(L)'
;MIEAWIDPVVAWIPGMLLGVVGGAVGGPLAGYFAPRGKFKKQVLGFYYMILAISTILFVAGIAALVSGQPYAVWYGLGFPGLLCLIIFGVLIGVVSKRYREAEMRRSIAEDI
;
A
#
# COMPACT_ATOMS: atom_id res chain seq x y z
N MET A 1 -32.78 6.27 -7.01
CA MET A 1 -31.31 6.21 -6.92
C MET A 1 -30.93 6.61 -5.51
N ILE A 2 -30.03 5.85 -4.87
CA ILE A 2 -29.52 6.20 -3.54
C ILE A 2 -28.59 7.41 -3.69
N GLU A 3 -28.69 8.35 -2.76
CA GLU A 3 -27.79 9.51 -2.72
C GLU A 3 -26.34 9.05 -2.54
N ALA A 4 -25.44 9.61 -3.36
CA ALA A 4 -24.05 9.23 -3.33
C ALA A 4 -23.40 9.71 -2.02
N TRP A 5 -22.67 8.82 -1.33
CA TRP A 5 -21.95 9.20 -0.10
C TRP A 5 -20.86 10.25 -0.35
N ILE A 6 -20.25 10.18 -1.53
CA ILE A 6 -19.17 11.05 -1.98
C ILE A 6 -19.53 11.49 -3.39
N ASP A 7 -19.18 12.73 -3.76
CA ASP A 7 -19.30 13.19 -5.14
C ASP A 7 -18.58 12.21 -6.09
N PRO A 8 -19.29 11.62 -7.07
CA PRO A 8 -18.72 10.73 -8.08
C PRO A 8 -17.45 11.27 -8.75
N VAL A 9 -17.33 12.60 -8.89
CA VAL A 9 -16.19 13.27 -9.54
C VAL A 9 -14.91 13.15 -8.72
N VAL A 10 -14.99 12.98 -7.40
CA VAL A 10 -13.82 12.95 -6.50
C VAL A 10 -13.53 11.57 -5.92
N ALA A 11 -14.40 10.58 -6.12
CA ALA A 11 -14.28 9.24 -5.55
C ALA A 11 -12.98 8.50 -5.93
N TRP A 12 -12.31 8.89 -7.01
CA TRP A 12 -11.03 8.31 -7.46
C TRP A 12 -9.79 8.91 -6.77
N ILE A 13 -9.91 10.10 -6.16
CA ILE A 13 -8.78 10.83 -5.57
C ILE A 13 -8.08 10.04 -4.46
N PRO A 14 -8.78 9.39 -3.51
CA PRO A 14 -8.12 8.63 -2.45
C PRO A 14 -7.22 7.52 -3.00
N GLY A 15 -7.70 6.80 -4.02
CA GLY A 15 -6.93 5.75 -4.68
C GLY A 15 -5.69 6.28 -5.40
N MET A 16 -5.84 7.38 -6.13
CA MET A 16 -4.72 8.04 -6.81
C MET A 16 -3.65 8.49 -5.81
N LEU A 17 -4.05 9.19 -4.75
CA LEU A 17 -3.13 9.65 -3.72
C LEU A 17 -2.38 8.49 -3.07
N LEU A 18 -3.07 7.41 -2.74
CA LEU A 18 -2.45 6.23 -2.14
C LEU A 18 -1.43 5.57 -3.07
N GLY A 19 -1.77 5.43 -4.36
CA GLY A 19 -0.86 4.88 -5.36
C GLY A 19 0.36 5.75 -5.60
N VAL A 20 0.17 7.06 -5.74
CA VAL A 20 1.27 8.02 -5.98
C VAL A 20 2.18 8.09 -4.76
N VAL A 21 1.65 8.31 -3.56
CA VAL A 21 2.45 8.37 -2.33
C VAL A 21 3.13 7.02 -2.10
N GLY A 22 2.40 5.93 -2.21
CA GLY A 22 2.95 4.61 -1.96
C GLY A 22 4.05 4.19 -2.94
N GLY A 23 3.89 4.50 -4.24
CA GLY A 23 4.90 4.22 -5.25
C GLY A 23 6.08 5.18 -5.20
N ALA A 24 5.81 6.49 -5.24
CA ALA A 24 6.84 7.53 -5.33
C ALA A 24 7.67 7.67 -4.06
N VAL A 25 7.10 7.39 -2.89
CA VAL A 25 7.83 7.43 -1.61
C VAL A 25 8.32 6.03 -1.23
N GLY A 26 7.46 5.01 -1.33
CA GLY A 26 7.83 3.65 -0.93
C GLY A 26 8.97 3.06 -1.75
N GLY A 27 8.93 3.23 -3.07
CA GLY A 27 9.95 2.72 -3.99
C GLY A 27 11.37 3.20 -3.64
N PRO A 28 11.63 4.52 -3.59
CA PRO A 28 12.93 5.06 -3.20
C PRO A 28 13.35 4.69 -1.77
N LEU A 29 12.43 4.71 -0.80
CA LEU A 29 12.73 4.30 0.57
C LEU A 29 13.22 2.86 0.63
N ALA A 30 12.50 1.93 0.00
CA ALA A 30 12.91 0.53 -0.05
C ALA A 30 14.19 0.33 -0.86
N GLY A 31 14.30 0.97 -2.03
CA GLY A 31 15.46 0.85 -2.91
C GLY A 31 16.76 1.37 -2.28
N TYR A 32 16.69 2.45 -1.51
CA TYR A 32 17.87 3.04 -0.88
C TYR A 32 18.23 2.38 0.46
N PHE A 33 17.26 2.10 1.32
CA PHE A 33 17.51 1.63 2.67
C PHE A 33 17.56 0.10 2.82
N ALA A 34 16.79 -0.65 2.04
CA ALA A 34 16.76 -2.11 2.15
C ALA A 34 18.11 -2.79 1.83
N PRO A 35 18.85 -2.41 0.77
CA PRO A 35 20.17 -2.99 0.50
C PRO A 35 21.21 -2.67 1.59
N ARG A 36 21.00 -1.58 2.33
CA ARG A 36 21.89 -1.11 3.42
C ARG A 36 21.49 -1.64 4.79
N GLY A 37 20.37 -2.36 4.90
CA GLY A 37 19.86 -2.87 6.16
C GLY A 37 19.43 -1.79 7.16
N LYS A 38 19.26 -0.53 6.74
CA LYS A 38 18.93 0.60 7.63
C LYS A 38 17.42 0.86 7.66
N PHE A 39 16.91 1.41 8.77
CA PHE A 39 15.51 1.85 8.89
C PHE A 39 14.43 0.80 8.55
N LYS A 40 14.72 -0.48 8.76
CA LYS A 40 13.82 -1.62 8.46
C LYS A 40 12.40 -1.41 9.01
N LYS A 41 12.28 -0.99 10.27
CA LYS A 41 10.99 -0.78 10.93
C LYS A 41 10.21 0.37 10.31
N GLN A 42 10.86 1.47 9.95
CA GLN A 42 10.23 2.64 9.35
C GLN A 42 9.76 2.34 7.92
N VAL A 43 10.62 1.70 7.12
CA VAL A 43 10.26 1.33 5.75
C VAL A 43 9.13 0.31 5.77
N LEU A 44 9.25 -0.82 6.48
CA LEU A 44 8.17 -1.80 6.54
C LEU A 44 6.89 -1.22 7.18
N GLY A 45 7.02 -0.38 8.21
CA GLY A 45 5.89 0.32 8.82
C GLY A 45 5.14 1.20 7.83
N PHE A 46 5.83 1.90 6.93
CA PHE A 46 5.21 2.65 5.84
C PHE A 46 4.40 1.75 4.90
N TYR A 47 4.96 0.60 4.49
CA TYR A 47 4.24 -0.36 3.65
C TYR A 47 3.01 -0.95 4.37
N TYR A 48 3.12 -1.30 5.65
CA TYR A 48 1.99 -1.78 6.45
C TYR A 48 0.91 -0.71 6.66
N MET A 49 1.30 0.55 6.82
CA MET A 49 0.34 1.66 6.90
C MET A 49 -0.46 1.80 5.61
N ILE A 50 0.20 1.75 4.45
CA ILE A 50 -0.48 1.77 3.15
C ILE A 50 -1.40 0.55 3.01
N LEU A 51 -0.95 -0.63 3.42
CA LEU A 51 -1.75 -1.85 3.39
C LEU A 51 -3.02 -1.72 4.25
N ALA A 52 -2.91 -1.10 5.43
CA ALA A 52 -4.05 -0.83 6.30
C ALA A 52 -5.05 0.14 5.64
N ILE A 53 -4.57 1.24 5.08
CA ILE A 53 -5.42 2.20 4.35
C ILE A 53 -6.08 1.53 3.13
N SER A 54 -5.34 0.70 2.40
CA SER A 54 -5.85 -0.06 1.25
C SER A 54 -6.99 -0.99 1.67
N THR A 55 -6.82 -1.69 2.81
CA THR A 55 -7.86 -2.54 3.40
C THR A 55 -9.11 -1.73 3.73
N ILE A 56 -8.96 -0.56 4.36
CA ILE A 56 -10.09 0.31 4.70
C ILE A 56 -10.84 0.75 3.43
N LEU A 57 -10.12 1.19 2.39
CA LEU A 57 -10.74 1.59 1.11
C LEU A 57 -11.45 0.41 0.43
N PHE A 58 -10.86 -0.78 0.46
CA PHE A 58 -11.47 -1.96 -0.13
C PHE A 58 -12.76 -2.35 0.60
N VAL A 59 -12.73 -2.37 1.95
CA VAL A 59 -13.91 -2.64 2.77
C VAL A 59 -14.99 -1.57 2.54
N ALA A 60 -14.61 -0.29 2.43
CA ALA A 60 -15.53 0.78 2.09
C ALA A 60 -16.17 0.60 0.70
N GLY A 61 -15.39 0.14 -0.29
CA GLY A 61 -15.90 -0.21 -1.61
C GLY A 61 -16.91 -1.36 -1.59
N ILE A 62 -16.65 -2.41 -0.80
CA ILE A 62 -17.60 -3.51 -0.59
C ILE A 62 -18.87 -3.00 0.09
N ALA A 63 -18.74 -2.20 1.15
CA ALA A 63 -19.88 -1.63 1.85
C ALA A 63 -20.73 -0.74 0.91
N ALA A 64 -20.09 0.05 0.06
CA ALA A 64 -20.76 0.87 -0.94
C ALA A 64 -21.50 0.01 -1.98
N LEU A 65 -20.88 -1.07 -2.47
CA LEU A 65 -21.50 -1.99 -3.42
C LEU A 65 -22.76 -2.64 -2.84
N VAL A 66 -22.68 -3.18 -1.62
CA VAL A 66 -23.81 -3.83 -0.94
C VAL A 66 -24.91 -2.83 -0.59
N SER A 67 -24.54 -1.57 -0.34
CA SER A 67 -25.49 -0.48 -0.09
C SER A 67 -26.11 0.11 -1.36
N GLY A 68 -25.83 -0.44 -2.54
CA GLY A 68 -26.38 0.05 -3.82
C GLY A 68 -25.87 1.42 -4.25
N GLN A 69 -24.68 1.83 -3.80
CA GLN A 69 -24.07 3.09 -4.21
C GLN A 69 -23.77 3.12 -5.72
N PRO A 70 -23.70 4.31 -6.34
CA PRO A 70 -23.34 4.45 -7.76
C PRO A 70 -21.97 3.85 -8.09
N TYR A 71 -21.80 3.44 -9.35
CA TYR A 71 -20.56 2.85 -9.87
C TYR A 71 -19.31 3.63 -9.46
N ALA A 72 -19.33 4.94 -9.63
CA ALA A 72 -18.19 5.81 -9.30
C ALA A 72 -17.73 5.68 -7.83
N VAL A 73 -18.65 5.47 -6.89
CA VAL A 73 -18.32 5.39 -5.45
C VAL A 73 -17.74 4.03 -5.11
N TRP A 74 -18.46 2.93 -5.40
CA TRP A 74 -17.98 1.60 -5.01
C TRP A 74 -16.75 1.18 -5.81
N TYR A 75 -16.69 1.52 -7.09
CA TYR A 75 -15.52 1.23 -7.93
C TYR A 75 -14.36 2.16 -7.59
N GLY A 76 -14.62 3.46 -7.40
CA GLY A 76 -13.60 4.46 -7.08
C GLY A 76 -12.89 4.20 -5.75
N LEU A 77 -13.57 3.61 -4.77
CA LEU A 77 -12.96 3.21 -3.50
C LEU A 77 -12.42 1.77 -3.54
N GLY A 78 -13.24 0.83 -4.02
CA GLY A 78 -12.97 -0.60 -3.95
C GLY A 78 -11.82 -1.04 -4.84
N PHE A 79 -11.78 -0.57 -6.10
CA PHE A 79 -10.75 -0.97 -7.05
C PHE A 79 -9.33 -0.56 -6.61
N PRO A 80 -9.05 0.71 -6.27
CA PRO A 80 -7.71 1.08 -5.81
C PRO A 80 -7.38 0.47 -4.45
N GLY A 81 -8.37 0.28 -3.56
CA GLY A 81 -8.18 -0.45 -2.31
C GLY A 81 -7.68 -1.88 -2.54
N LEU A 82 -8.34 -2.64 -3.43
CA LEU A 82 -7.94 -3.99 -3.79
C LEU A 82 -6.56 -4.02 -4.46
N LEU A 83 -6.35 -3.14 -5.44
CA LEU A 83 -5.11 -3.06 -6.21
C LEU A 83 -3.91 -2.77 -5.28
N CYS A 84 -4.03 -1.77 -4.42
CA CYS A 84 -2.98 -1.42 -3.46
C CYS A 84 -2.78 -2.53 -2.42
N LEU A 85 -3.84 -3.18 -1.97
CA LEU A 85 -3.72 -4.30 -1.03
C LEU A 85 -2.85 -5.43 -1.61
N ILE A 86 -3.07 -5.79 -2.88
CA ILE A 86 -2.27 -6.80 -3.57
C ILE A 86 -0.83 -6.31 -3.77
N ILE A 87 -0.65 -5.12 -4.36
CA ILE A 87 0.68 -4.58 -4.68
C ILE A 87 1.54 -4.43 -3.43
N PHE A 88 1.04 -3.74 -2.41
CA PHE A 88 1.81 -3.50 -1.19
C PHE A 88 1.94 -4.77 -0.35
N GLY A 89 0.97 -5.69 -0.38
CA GLY A 89 1.08 -7.00 0.25
C GLY A 89 2.25 -7.81 -0.31
N VAL A 90 2.39 -7.85 -1.64
CA VAL A 90 3.54 -8.50 -2.30
C VAL A 90 4.84 -7.76 -2.00
N LEU A 91 4.84 -6.43 -2.08
CA LEU A 91 6.05 -5.62 -1.83
C LEU A 91 6.59 -5.77 -0.41
N ILE A 92 5.74 -5.93 0.60
CA ILE A 92 6.19 -6.20 1.97
C ILE A 92 7.06 -7.46 2.01
N GLY A 93 6.67 -8.53 1.31
CA GLY A 93 7.45 -9.77 1.21
C GLY A 93 8.79 -9.55 0.50
N VAL A 94 8.76 -8.84 -0.63
CA VAL A 94 9.97 -8.52 -1.43
C VAL A 94 10.96 -7.68 -0.62
N VAL A 95 10.48 -6.60 0.00
CA VAL A 95 11.31 -5.67 0.79
C VAL A 95 11.86 -6.37 2.04
N SER A 96 11.03 -7.17 2.73
CA SER A 96 11.47 -7.96 3.89
C SER A 96 12.59 -8.94 3.53
N LYS A 97 12.50 -9.60 2.36
CA LYS A 97 13.57 -10.47 1.86
C LYS A 97 14.86 -9.70 1.63
N ARG A 98 14.80 -8.50 1.04
CA ARG A 98 15.98 -7.64 0.81
C ARG A 98 16.65 -7.20 2.10
N TYR A 99 15.89 -6.90 3.15
CA TYR A 99 16.44 -6.62 4.47
C TYR A 99 17.17 -7.84 5.07
N ARG A 100 16.61 -9.04 4.94
CA ARG A 100 17.27 -10.28 5.40
C ARG A 100 18.58 -10.54 4.66
N GLU A 101 18.62 -10.31 3.35
CA GLU A 101 19.83 -10.42 2.53
C GLU A 101 20.91 -9.40 2.94
N ALA A 102 20.52 -8.19 3.34
CA ALA A 102 21.46 -7.19 3.86
C ALA A 102 22.01 -7.57 5.25
N GLU A 103 21.15 -8.08 6.13
CA GLU A 103 21.51 -8.54 7.48
C GLU A 103 22.49 -9.73 7.44
N MET A 104 22.23 -10.71 6.56
CA MET A 104 23.12 -11.86 6.34
C MET A 104 24.50 -11.48 5.78
N ARG A 105 24.55 -10.50 4.86
CA ARG A 105 25.84 -10.00 4.35
C ARG A 105 26.67 -9.32 5.44
N ARG A 106 26.00 -8.68 6.39
CA ARG A 106 26.67 -8.04 7.52
C ARG A 106 27.23 -9.08 8.50
N SER A 107 26.47 -10.12 8.85
CA SER A 107 26.96 -11.17 9.75
C SER A 107 28.16 -11.90 9.15
N ILE A 108 28.11 -12.26 7.86
CA ILE A 108 29.25 -12.91 7.18
C ILE A 108 30.50 -12.02 7.20
N ALA A 109 30.35 -10.70 7.04
CA ALA A 109 31.48 -9.77 7.09
C ALA A 109 32.01 -9.53 8.51
N GLU A 110 31.21 -9.79 9.55
CA GLU A 110 31.65 -9.74 10.96
C GLU A 110 32.37 -11.04 11.38
N ASP A 111 32.13 -12.15 10.68
CA ASP A 111 32.75 -13.46 10.93
C ASP A 111 34.12 -13.67 10.23
N ILE A 112 34.50 -12.82 9.26
CA ILE A 112 35.78 -12.87 8.51
C ILE A 112 36.80 -11.92 9.15
#